data_AF-A0A524DBH5-F1
#
_entry.id   AF-A0A524DBH5-F1
#
_cell.length_a   1.000
_cell.length_b   1.000
_cell.length_c   1.000
_cell.angle_alpha   90.00
_cell.angle_beta   90.00
_cell.angle_gamma   90.00
#
_symmetry.space_group_name_H-M   'P 1'
#
loop_
_entity.id
_entity.type
_entity.pdbx_description
1 polymer ?
#
loop_
_entity_poly.entity_id
_entity_poly.type
_entity_poly.pdbx_seq_one_letter_code
_entity_poly.pdbx_strand_id
1 'polypeptide(L)'
;MVEKVCSQCGGKSFRVAHDEWMARTFRFVENGTLEMCDGCGAKFLLCQKCGGHYTRVHPALEAWEVSKECPNCGFVDPDVKAWDGVSAR
;
A
#
# COMPACT_ATOMS: atom_id res chain seq x y z
N MET A 1 -14.49 -2.82 -11.54
CA MET A 1 -13.20 -3.42 -11.17
C MET A 1 -12.16 -2.33 -11.35
N VAL A 2 -11.42 -1.94 -10.30
CA VAL A 2 -10.42 -0.86 -10.42
C VAL A 2 -9.23 -1.39 -11.21
N GLU A 3 -8.84 -0.68 -12.26
CA GLU A 3 -7.67 -1.07 -13.06
C GLU A 3 -6.39 -0.75 -12.29
N LYS A 4 -5.64 -1.79 -11.93
CA LYS A 4 -4.38 -1.66 -11.18
C LYS A 4 -3.25 -1.37 -12.15
N VAL A 5 -2.62 -0.22 -12.02
CA VAL A 5 -1.44 0.18 -12.81
C VAL A 5 -0.34 0.64 -11.86
N CYS A 6 0.90 0.25 -12.17
CA CYS A 6 2.03 0.57 -11.33
C CYS A 6 2.45 2.02 -11.61
N SER A 7 2.44 2.87 -10.58
CA SER A 7 2.87 4.27 -10.74
C SER A 7 4.35 4.43 -11.05
N GLN A 8 5.18 3.40 -10.84
CA GLN A 8 6.62 3.45 -11.06
C GLN A 8 7.04 3.01 -12.47
N CYS A 9 6.41 1.97 -13.01
CA CYS A 9 6.80 1.39 -14.31
C CYS A 9 5.66 1.24 -15.32
N GLY A 10 4.41 1.59 -14.96
CA GLY A 10 3.24 1.39 -15.82
C GLY A 10 2.79 -0.07 -15.97
N GLY A 11 3.44 -1.02 -15.29
CA GLY A 11 3.08 -2.44 -15.33
C GLY A 11 1.67 -2.71 -14.78
N LYS A 12 1.01 -3.73 -15.33
CA LYS A 12 -0.33 -4.20 -14.91
C LYS A 12 -0.29 -5.56 -14.19
N SER A 13 0.90 -6.14 -14.05
CA SER A 13 1.12 -7.42 -13.40
C SER A 13 1.51 -7.20 -11.94
N PHE A 14 0.68 -7.73 -11.04
CA PHE A 14 0.89 -7.67 -9.60
C PHE A 14 0.72 -9.06 -9.02
N ARG A 15 1.53 -9.35 -8.01
CA ARG A 15 1.40 -10.55 -7.17
C ARG A 15 1.22 -10.15 -5.72
N VAL A 16 0.46 -10.94 -4.98
CA VAL A 16 0.38 -10.77 -3.53
C VAL A 16 1.78 -10.99 -2.94
N ALA A 17 2.27 -10.00 -2.20
CA ALA A 17 3.56 -10.04 -1.56
C ALA A 17 3.39 -10.21 -0.06
N HIS A 18 4.05 -11.25 0.46
CA HIS A 18 4.11 -11.52 1.88
C HIS A 18 5.46 -11.00 2.40
N ASP A 19 5.46 -9.76 2.87
CA ASP A 19 6.62 -9.15 3.49
C ASP A 19 6.41 -9.06 5.00
N GLU A 20 6.90 -10.07 5.73
CA GLU A 20 6.78 -10.14 7.19
C GLU A 20 7.43 -8.93 7.88
N TRP A 21 8.54 -8.41 7.31
CA TRP A 21 9.17 -7.19 7.80
C TRP A 21 8.26 -5.97 7.64
N MET A 22 7.55 -5.83 6.53
CA MET A 22 6.64 -4.70 6.34
C MET A 22 5.40 -4.84 7.20
N ALA A 23 4.87 -6.06 7.34
CA ALA A 23 3.73 -6.34 8.20
C ALA A 23 4.02 -6.00 9.66
N ARG A 24 5.18 -6.41 10.19
CA ARG A 24 5.54 -6.07 11.59
C ARG A 24 5.81 -4.58 11.79
N THR A 25 6.35 -3.89 10.77
CA THR A 25 6.75 -2.49 10.88
C THR A 25 5.57 -1.54 10.68
N PHE A 26 4.66 -1.85 9.75
CA PHE A 26 3.51 -1.04 9.41
C PHE A 26 2.21 -1.78 9.78
N ARG A 27 1.49 -1.29 10.79
CA ARG A 27 0.25 -1.92 11.27
C ARG A 27 -0.83 -2.05 10.18
N PHE A 28 -0.93 -1.07 9.29
CA PHE A 28 -1.85 -1.10 8.15
C PHE A 28 -1.46 -2.14 7.09
N VAL A 29 -0.20 -2.59 7.07
CA VAL A 29 0.23 -3.73 6.25
C VAL A 29 -0.11 -5.05 6.90
N GLU A 30 0.04 -5.16 8.23
CA GLU A 30 -0.33 -6.36 9.00
C GLU A 30 -1.79 -6.76 8.76
N ASN A 31 -2.70 -5.79 8.86
CA ASN A 31 -4.13 -5.99 8.64
C ASN A 31 -4.54 -5.88 7.16
N GLY A 32 -3.60 -5.50 6.30
CA GLY A 32 -3.83 -5.22 4.89
C GLY A 32 -3.36 -6.33 3.96
N THR A 33 -3.49 -6.09 2.65
CA THR A 33 -2.88 -6.94 1.63
C THR A 33 -1.89 -6.10 0.84
N LEU A 34 -0.64 -6.58 0.73
CA LEU A 34 0.38 -5.98 -0.13
C LEU A 34 0.38 -6.69 -1.48
N GLU A 35 0.42 -5.90 -2.54
CA GLU A 35 0.69 -6.35 -3.89
C GLU A 35 2.01 -5.77 -4.37
N MET A 36 2.87 -6.61 -4.92
CA MET A 36 4.10 -6.20 -5.55
C MET A 36 3.99 -6.28 -7.06
N CYS A 37 4.43 -5.22 -7.74
CA CYS A 37 4.56 -5.22 -9.18
C CYS A 37 5.70 -6.15 -9.61
N ASP A 38 5.43 -7.11 -10.50
CA ASP A 38 6.47 -8.00 -11.05
C ASP A 38 7.48 -7.27 -11.95
N GLY A 39 7.10 -6.10 -12.51
CA GLY A 39 7.97 -5.35 -13.40
C GLY A 39 9.07 -4.55 -12.70
N CYS A 40 8.79 -3.93 -11.55
CA CYS A 40 9.74 -3.06 -10.85
C CYS A 40 9.93 -3.40 -9.36
N GLY A 41 9.19 -4.37 -8.82
CA GLY A 41 9.24 -4.72 -7.40
C GLY A 41 8.58 -3.70 -6.48
N ALA A 42 7.91 -2.66 -7.01
CA ALA A 42 7.19 -1.69 -6.19
C ALA A 42 5.99 -2.35 -5.49
N LYS A 43 5.84 -2.08 -4.20
CA LYS A 43 4.79 -2.66 -3.37
C LYS A 43 3.70 -1.64 -3.08
N PHE A 44 2.46 -2.08 -3.13
CA PHE A 44 1.26 -1.27 -2.97
C PHE A 44 0.33 -1.94 -1.97
N LEU A 45 -0.16 -1.16 -1.01
CA LEU A 45 -1.23 -1.58 -0.12
C LEU A 45 -2.54 -1.61 -0.91
N LEU A 46 -3.32 -2.67 -0.76
CA LEU A 46 -4.65 -2.77 -1.33
C LEU A 46 -5.72 -2.10 -0.47
N CYS A 47 -6.64 -1.42 -1.13
CA CYS A 47 -7.84 -0.88 -0.49
C CYS A 47 -8.81 -2.02 -0.17
N GLN A 48 -9.16 -2.18 1.10
CA GLN A 48 -10.12 -3.20 1.54
C GLN A 48 -11.54 -3.01 0.97
N LYS A 49 -11.90 -1.79 0.54
CA LYS A 49 -13.24 -1.48 0.01
C LYS A 49 -13.38 -1.72 -1.49
N CYS A 50 -12.41 -1.28 -2.30
CA CYS A 50 -12.52 -1.34 -3.77
C CYS A 50 -11.52 -2.30 -4.43
N GLY A 51 -10.57 -2.85 -3.67
CA GLY A 51 -9.52 -3.72 -4.17
C GLY A 51 -8.50 -3.05 -5.09
N GLY A 52 -8.50 -1.70 -5.18
CA GLY A 52 -7.49 -0.94 -5.92
C GLY A 52 -6.24 -0.64 -5.09
N HIS A 53 -5.18 -0.11 -5.71
CA HIS A 53 -4.02 0.37 -4.98
C HIS A 53 -4.39 1.59 -4.12
N TYR A 54 -4.07 1.50 -2.84
CA TYR A 54 -4.31 2.53 -1.84
C TYR A 54 -3.11 3.48 -1.77
N THR A 55 -1.95 2.96 -1.41
CA THR A 55 -0.69 3.70 -1.32
C THR A 55 0.49 2.79 -1.59
N ARG A 56 1.64 3.36 -1.91
CA ARG A 56 2.90 2.63 -2.07
C ARG A 56 3.53 2.42 -0.70
N VAL A 57 4.13 1.24 -0.48
CA VAL A 57 4.81 0.91 0.78
C VAL A 57 6.24 0.47 0.47
N HIS A 58 7.21 0.99 1.23
CA HIS A 58 8.62 0.60 1.13
C HIS A 58 9.34 0.75 2.49
N PRO A 59 10.56 0.22 2.66
CA PRO A 59 11.25 0.26 3.94
C PRO A 59 11.55 1.67 4.47
N ALA A 60 11.78 2.62 3.57
CA ALA A 60 12.01 4.03 3.89
C ALA A 60 10.75 4.89 3.64
N LEU A 61 9.57 4.35 3.94
CA LEU A 61 8.30 5.04 3.72
C LEU A 61 8.19 6.27 4.63
N GLU A 62 7.86 7.41 4.07
CA GLU A 62 7.65 8.64 4.82
C GLU A 62 6.15 8.97 4.98
N ALA A 63 5.78 9.67 6.07
CA ALA A 63 4.39 10.05 6.37
C ALA A 63 3.69 10.74 5.19
N TRP A 64 4.43 11.59 4.48
CA TRP A 64 3.90 12.42 3.41
C TRP A 64 3.64 11.65 2.11
N GLU A 65 4.22 10.45 1.95
CA GLU A 65 3.98 9.57 0.79
C GLU A 65 2.69 8.77 0.95
N VAL A 66 2.22 8.61 2.18
CA VAL A 66 1.03 7.83 2.50
C VAL A 66 -0.22 8.70 2.36
N SER A 67 -1.05 8.34 1.40
CA SER A 67 -2.35 8.97 1.19
C SER A 67 -3.27 8.66 2.37
N LYS A 68 -3.98 9.65 2.90
CA LYS A 68 -4.95 9.46 4.00
C LYS A 68 -6.29 8.87 3.52
N GLU A 69 -6.50 8.84 2.21
CA GLU A 69 -7.69 8.32 1.55
C GLU A 69 -7.31 7.53 0.30
N CYS A 70 -8.13 6.54 -0.05
CA CYS A 70 -7.93 5.75 -1.25
C CYS A 70 -8.21 6.63 -2.49
N PRO A 71 -7.26 6.77 -3.43
CA PRO A 71 -7.45 7.60 -4.62
C PRO A 71 -8.53 7.07 -5.57
N ASN A 72 -8.95 5.81 -5.42
CA ASN A 72 -9.92 5.17 -6.30
C ASN A 72 -11.38 5.29 -5.80
N CYS A 73 -11.60 5.35 -4.48
CA CYS A 73 -12.96 5.30 -3.92
C CYS A 73 -13.18 6.19 -2.70
N GLY A 74 -12.20 6.99 -2.29
CA GLY A 74 -12.27 7.88 -1.12
C GLY A 74 -12.34 7.15 0.22
N PHE A 75 -12.07 5.83 0.26
CA PHE A 75 -12.06 5.09 1.51
C PHE A 75 -10.89 5.52 2.39
N VAL A 76 -11.18 5.84 3.65
CA VAL A 76 -10.18 6.19 4.65
C VAL A 76 -9.93 4.98 5.53
N ASP A 77 -8.73 4.42 5.44
CA ASP A 77 -8.33 3.33 6.31
C ASP A 77 -7.88 3.92 7.66
N PRO A 78 -8.47 3.48 8.79
CA PRO A 78 -8.17 4.07 10.10
C PRO A 78 -6.73 3.79 10.55
N ASP A 79 -6.15 2.64 10.21
CA ASP A 79 -4.76 2.32 10.55
C ASP A 79 -3.78 3.16 9.70
N VAL A 80 -4.10 3.38 8.42
CA VAL A 80 -3.32 4.28 7.55
C VAL A 80 -3.43 5.73 8.04
N LYS A 81 -4.64 6.20 8.37
CA LYS A 81 -4.86 7.56 8.88
C LYS A 81 -4.16 7.81 10.21
N ALA A 82 -4.06 6.80 11.06
CA ALA A 82 -3.38 6.88 12.35
C ALA A 82 -1.85 6.79 12.24
N TRP A 83 -1.30 6.49 11.06
CA TRP A 83 0.13 6.40 10.87
C TRP A 83 0.77 7.78 10.74
N ASP A 84 1.65 8.11 11.68
CA ASP A 84 2.31 9.42 11.78
C ASP A 84 3.66 9.50 11.03
N GLY A 85 4.02 8.46 10.28
CA GLY A 85 5.31 8.41 9.55
C GLY A 85 6.54 8.05 10.39
N VAL A 86 6.44 8.19 11.71
CA VAL A 86 7.53 7.88 12.66
C VAL A 86 7.34 6.50 13.32
N SER A 87 6.11 5.99 13.30
CA SER A 87 5.73 4.73 13.93
C SER A 87 6.03 3.53 13.03
N ALA A 88 7.29 3.33 12.69
CA ALA A 88 7.83 2.01 12.37
C ALA A 88 8.04 1.30 13.71
N ARG A 89 7.24 0.26 13.98
CA ARG A 89 7.27 -0.44 15.27
C ARG A 89 8.53 -1.29 15.47
#